data_AF-A0A2A6LP15-F1
#
_entry.id   AF-A0A2A6LP15-F1
#
_cell.length_a   1.000
_cell.length_b   1.000
_cell.length_c   1.000
_cell.angle_alpha   90.00
_cell.angle_beta   90.00
_cell.angle_gamma   90.00
#
_symmetry.space_group_name_H-M   'P 1'
#
loop_
_entity.id
_entity.type
_entity.pdbx_description
1 polymer ?
#
loop_
_entity_poly.entity_id
_entity_poly.type
_entity_poly.pdbx_seq_one_letter_code
_entity_poly.pdbx_strand_id
1 'polypeptide(L)'
;MPVNLASPLLPPTLIGPISVGPSGAPRFWATIWSDVLKTSLEPSTRRKHLSALDRLYDAVQRQRGSDCLDRLLAEADADAIEDCLMGFFAQLRNEAAIDNVDRTSVWSTAVTFVMDILGRAGSSTRPAEISARLLRLETLYRQLTPNPEKSPPPIRALPPLVIEDLYEVFRPDSPRNPFRTETLRWRNLLIFMLLLRLVIELRSCRRPLAVLCHAARRS
;
A
#
# COMPACT_ATOMS: atom_id res chain seq x y z
N MET A 1 -12.72 1.27 10.03
CA MET A 1 -12.30 2.43 9.21
C MET A 1 -11.45 3.31 10.12
N PRO A 2 -10.21 3.65 9.74
CA PRO A 2 -9.27 4.27 10.66
C PRO A 2 -9.70 5.70 10.97
N VAL A 3 -9.71 6.04 12.26
CA VAL A 3 -10.11 7.36 12.76
C VAL A 3 -8.88 8.25 12.82
N ASN A 4 -9.03 9.53 12.46
CA ASN A 4 -7.94 10.49 12.55
C ASN A 4 -7.93 11.13 13.94
N LEU A 5 -6.90 10.85 14.74
CA LEU A 5 -6.68 11.52 16.01
C LEU A 5 -6.00 12.87 15.76
N ALA A 6 -6.71 13.95 16.08
CA ALA A 6 -6.18 15.32 16.05
C ALA A 6 -6.66 16.02 17.32
N SER A 7 -5.88 15.89 18.41
CA SER A 7 -6.11 16.61 19.66
C SER A 7 -4.87 17.44 19.99
N PRO A 8 -5.03 18.71 20.41
CA PRO A 8 -3.91 19.56 20.82
C PRO A 8 -3.21 19.05 22.09
N LEU A 9 -3.82 18.11 22.80
CA LEU A 9 -3.26 17.49 24.01
C LEU A 9 -2.36 16.28 23.69
N LEU A 10 -2.30 15.83 22.43
CA LEU A 10 -1.49 14.69 22.04
C LEU A 10 -0.10 15.14 21.55
N PRO A 11 0.96 14.39 21.88
CA PRO A 11 2.27 14.55 21.25
C PRO A 11 2.16 14.49 19.73
N PRO A 12 2.97 15.26 18.98
CA PRO A 12 2.92 15.26 17.51
C PRO A 12 3.07 13.88 16.87
N THR A 13 3.78 12.97 17.55
CA THR A 13 4.01 11.59 17.12
C THR A 13 2.78 10.70 17.18
N LEU A 14 1.76 11.06 17.97
CA LEU A 14 0.50 10.32 18.12
C LEU A 14 -0.66 10.95 17.33
N ILE A 15 -0.40 12.05 16.62
CA ILE A 15 -1.37 12.68 15.73
C ILE A 15 -1.38 11.92 14.41
N GLY A 16 -2.55 11.43 14.00
CA GLY A 16 -2.69 10.70 12.75
C GLY A 16 -3.76 9.61 12.78
N PRO A 17 -3.81 8.77 11.71
CA PRO A 17 -4.77 7.70 11.64
C PRO A 17 -4.45 6.60 12.66
N ILE A 18 -5.49 6.14 13.36
CA ILE A 18 -5.45 5.00 14.27
C ILE A 18 -6.58 4.01 13.98
N SER A 19 -6.35 2.76 14.36
CA SER A 19 -7.36 1.70 14.33
C SER A 19 -8.07 1.66 15.69
N VAL A 20 -9.40 1.69 15.68
CA VAL A 20 -10.23 1.66 16.89
C VAL A 20 -11.18 0.47 16.86
N GLY A 21 -11.46 -0.09 18.03
CA GLY A 21 -12.48 -1.12 18.21
C GLY A 21 -13.89 -0.52 18.30
N PRO A 22 -14.92 -1.37 18.43
CA PRO A 22 -16.32 -0.95 18.50
C PRO A 22 -16.64 0.02 19.65
N SER A 23 -15.89 -0.03 20.75
CA SER A 23 -16.02 0.86 21.91
C SER A 23 -15.36 2.22 21.72
N GLY A 24 -14.72 2.48 20.58
CA GLY A 24 -13.92 3.68 20.35
C GLY A 24 -12.52 3.64 20.98
N ALA A 25 -12.16 2.55 21.68
CA ALA A 25 -10.83 2.35 22.21
C ALA A 25 -9.83 2.00 21.09
N PRO A 26 -8.58 2.50 21.13
CA PRO A 26 -7.54 2.10 20.18
C PRO A 26 -7.24 0.60 20.27
N ARG A 27 -7.10 -0.06 19.12
CA ARG A 27 -6.64 -1.46 19.06
C ARG A 27 -5.16 -1.53 19.37
N PHE A 28 -4.79 -2.35 20.34
CA PHE A 28 -3.48 -2.27 20.97
C PHE A 28 -2.37 -2.63 19.97
N TRP A 29 -2.43 -3.82 19.36
CA TRP A 29 -1.36 -4.26 18.46
C TRP A 29 -1.33 -3.47 17.16
N ALA A 30 -2.48 -3.04 16.63
CA ALA A 30 -2.51 -2.17 15.46
C ALA A 30 -1.80 -0.83 15.72
N THR A 31 -1.96 -0.27 16.93
CA THR A 31 -1.28 0.95 17.36
C THR A 31 0.22 0.69 17.48
N ILE A 32 0.64 -0.35 18.21
CA ILE A 32 2.06 -0.71 18.36
C ILE A 32 2.72 -0.95 17.00
N TRP A 33 2.06 -1.69 16.11
CA TRP A 33 2.62 -1.99 14.79
C TRP A 33 2.78 -0.74 13.93
N SER A 34 1.79 0.16 13.92
CA SER A 34 1.88 1.38 13.11
C SER A 34 2.81 2.44 13.70
N ASP A 35 2.78 2.66 15.02
CA ASP A 35 3.50 3.75 15.70
C ASP A 35 4.91 3.37 16.16
N VAL A 36 5.16 2.10 16.46
CA VAL A 36 6.46 1.64 16.99
C VAL A 36 7.22 0.85 15.95
N LEU A 37 6.55 -0.02 15.19
CA LEU A 37 7.24 -0.94 14.27
C LEU A 37 7.41 -0.36 12.86
N LYS A 38 6.54 0.57 12.48
CA LYS A 38 6.51 1.20 11.15
C LYS A 38 6.56 2.73 11.23
N THR A 39 7.41 3.25 12.14
CA THR A 39 7.59 4.68 12.45
C THR A 39 7.86 5.58 11.23
N SER A 40 8.50 5.05 10.19
CA SER A 40 8.92 5.82 9.01
C SER A 40 7.93 5.79 7.84
N LEU A 41 6.69 5.32 8.03
CA LEU A 41 5.71 5.27 6.95
C LEU A 41 5.11 6.64 6.66
N GLU A 42 4.99 6.97 5.37
CA GLU A 42 4.20 8.12 4.92
C GLU A 42 2.74 7.99 5.42
N PRO A 43 2.07 9.09 5.83
CA PRO A 43 0.69 9.06 6.31
C PRO A 43 -0.31 8.33 5.40
N SER A 44 -0.14 8.44 4.07
CA SER A 44 -1.00 7.77 3.09
C SER A 44 -0.84 6.24 3.13
N THR A 45 0.39 5.76 3.25
CA THR A 45 0.74 4.34 3.37
C THR A 45 0.31 3.78 4.73
N ARG A 46 0.52 4.54 5.81
CA ARG A 46 0.01 4.21 7.15
C ARG A 46 -1.51 4.01 7.14
N ARG A 47 -2.26 4.92 6.51
CA ARG A 47 -3.72 4.82 6.41
C ARG A 47 -4.16 3.57 5.64
N LYS A 48 -3.47 3.22 4.55
CA LYS A 48 -3.74 1.99 3.79
C LYS A 48 -3.55 0.75 4.64
N HIS A 49 -2.44 0.66 5.38
CA HIS A 49 -2.19 -0.49 6.24
C HIS A 49 -3.20 -0.57 7.38
N LEU A 50 -3.48 0.53 8.09
CA LEU A 50 -4.49 0.54 9.14
C LEU A 50 -5.88 0.17 8.62
N SER A 51 -6.23 0.59 7.40
CA SER A 51 -7.47 0.15 6.77
C SER A 51 -7.48 -1.35 6.47
N ALA A 52 -6.33 -1.95 6.12
CA ALA A 52 -6.23 -3.40 5.94
C ALA A 52 -6.35 -4.14 7.28
N LEU A 53 -5.73 -3.61 8.34
CA LEU A 53 -5.84 -4.15 9.70
C LEU A 53 -7.28 -4.07 10.20
N ASP A 54 -7.97 -2.94 10.02
CA ASP A 54 -9.38 -2.82 10.39
C ASP A 54 -10.23 -3.94 9.79
N ARG A 55 -10.00 -4.26 8.51
CA ARG A 55 -10.71 -5.35 7.83
C ARG A 55 -10.40 -6.71 8.44
N LEU A 56 -9.15 -6.95 8.84
CA LEU A 56 -8.75 -8.16 9.53
C LEU A 56 -9.50 -8.28 10.87
N TYR A 57 -9.41 -7.27 11.74
CA TYR A 57 -10.09 -7.31 13.04
C TYR A 57 -11.60 -7.47 12.87
N ASP A 58 -12.23 -6.75 11.94
CA ASP A 58 -13.67 -6.89 11.68
C ASP A 58 -14.01 -8.30 11.19
N ALA A 59 -13.15 -8.92 10.37
CA ALA A 59 -13.33 -10.30 9.94
C ALA A 59 -13.18 -11.30 11.08
N VAL A 60 -12.19 -11.10 11.97
CA VAL A 60 -12.03 -11.94 13.17
C VAL A 60 -13.22 -11.78 14.10
N GLN A 61 -13.71 -10.55 14.30
CA GLN A 61 -14.89 -10.28 15.11
C GLN A 61 -16.14 -10.97 14.54
N ARG A 62 -16.32 -10.97 13.21
CA ARG A 62 -17.44 -11.71 12.57
C ARG A 62 -17.30 -13.22 12.73
N GLN A 63 -16.09 -13.76 12.64
CA GLN A 63 -15.84 -15.20 12.75
C GLN A 63 -16.00 -15.72 14.19
N ARG A 64 -15.54 -14.96 15.19
CA ARG A 64 -15.49 -15.36 16.60
C ARG A 64 -16.60 -14.73 17.46
N GLY A 65 -17.39 -13.83 16.91
CA GLY A 65 -18.44 -13.08 17.60
C GLY A 65 -17.93 -12.04 18.61
N SER A 66 -16.62 -11.84 18.72
CA SER A 66 -16.00 -10.92 19.69
C SER A 66 -14.69 -10.32 19.15
N ASP A 67 -14.34 -9.11 19.58
CA ASP A 67 -13.09 -8.44 19.21
C ASP A 67 -11.93 -9.01 20.05
N CYS A 68 -11.46 -10.21 19.67
CA CYS A 68 -10.50 -11.01 20.46
C CYS A 68 -9.10 -11.09 19.86
N LEU A 69 -8.87 -10.52 18.66
CA LEU A 69 -7.58 -10.65 17.96
C LEU A 69 -6.40 -10.15 18.80
N ASP A 70 -6.61 -9.07 19.57
CA ASP A 70 -5.53 -8.55 20.41
C ASP A 70 -5.11 -9.52 21.52
N ARG A 71 -6.08 -10.26 22.07
CA ARG A 71 -5.85 -11.31 23.06
C ARG A 71 -5.14 -12.50 22.43
N LEU A 72 -5.62 -12.97 21.28
CA LEU A 72 -5.00 -14.10 20.55
C LEU A 72 -3.53 -13.84 20.22
N LEU A 73 -3.22 -12.61 19.78
CA LEU A 73 -1.85 -12.18 19.50
C LEU A 73 -0.99 -12.09 20.77
N ALA A 74 -1.56 -11.65 21.90
CA ALA A 74 -0.85 -11.57 23.17
C ALA A 74 -0.58 -12.97 23.76
N GLU A 75 -1.49 -13.92 23.59
CA GLU A 75 -1.37 -15.31 24.04
C GLU A 75 -0.54 -16.18 23.08
N ALA A 76 -0.26 -15.67 21.88
CA ALA A 76 0.42 -16.38 20.79
C ALA A 76 -0.24 -17.73 20.45
N ASP A 77 -1.57 -17.75 20.43
CA ASP A 77 -2.38 -18.93 20.07
C ASP A 77 -2.31 -19.16 18.55
N ALA A 78 -1.35 -19.99 18.13
CA ALA A 78 -1.05 -20.27 16.73
C ALA A 78 -2.25 -20.80 15.95
N ASP A 79 -2.96 -21.77 16.53
CA ASP A 79 -4.06 -22.47 15.85
C ASP A 79 -5.27 -21.53 15.71
N ALA A 80 -5.60 -20.78 16.77
CA ALA A 80 -6.69 -19.82 16.70
C ALA A 80 -6.41 -18.68 15.70
N ILE A 81 -5.16 -18.20 15.64
CA ILE A 81 -4.72 -17.18 14.68
C ILE A 81 -4.79 -17.71 13.25
N GLU A 82 -4.34 -18.95 13.01
CA GLU A 82 -4.40 -19.59 11.70
C GLU A 82 -5.84 -19.71 11.20
N ASP A 83 -6.76 -20.23 12.03
CA ASP A 83 -8.19 -20.31 11.70
C ASP A 83 -8.77 -18.94 11.30
N CYS A 84 -8.42 -17.89 12.05
CA CYS A 84 -8.88 -16.54 11.79
C CYS A 84 -8.35 -16.00 10.45
N LEU A 85 -7.09 -16.27 10.14
CA LEU A 85 -6.45 -15.88 8.88
C LEU A 85 -7.01 -16.69 7.70
N MET A 86 -7.32 -17.97 7.90
CA MET A 86 -8.01 -18.81 6.92
C MET A 86 -9.39 -18.27 6.56
N GLY A 87 -10.20 -17.94 7.56
CA GLY A 87 -11.52 -17.35 7.33
C GLY A 87 -11.43 -15.98 6.67
N PHE A 88 -10.47 -15.14 7.08
CA PHE A 88 -10.24 -13.84 6.47
C PHE A 88 -9.79 -13.95 5.02
N PHE A 89 -8.92 -14.91 4.73
CA PHE A 89 -8.48 -15.23 3.39
C PHE A 89 -9.63 -15.65 2.48
N ALA A 90 -10.48 -16.58 2.94
CA ALA A 90 -11.67 -17.00 2.21
C ALA A 90 -12.62 -15.83 1.93
N GLN A 91 -12.79 -14.93 2.91
CA GLN A 91 -13.57 -13.70 2.73
C GLN A 91 -12.97 -12.80 1.63
N LEU A 92 -11.67 -12.50 1.70
CA LEU A 92 -11.00 -11.65 0.69
C LEU A 92 -11.10 -12.24 -0.72
N ARG A 93 -11.05 -13.58 -0.86
CA ARG A 93 -11.23 -14.26 -2.14
C ARG A 93 -12.62 -14.06 -2.70
N ASN A 94 -13.64 -14.25 -1.88
CA ASN A 94 -15.04 -14.09 -2.31
C ASN A 94 -15.30 -12.64 -2.74
N GLU A 95 -14.80 -11.67 -1.99
CA GLU A 95 -14.87 -10.24 -2.35
C GLU A 95 -14.11 -9.94 -3.64
N ALA A 96 -12.88 -10.46 -3.81
CA ALA A 96 -12.10 -10.25 -5.02
C ALA A 96 -12.77 -10.84 -6.27
N ALA A 97 -13.44 -11.99 -6.14
CA ALA A 97 -14.20 -12.62 -7.22
C ALA A 97 -15.44 -11.81 -7.61
N ILE A 98 -16.13 -11.21 -6.64
CA ILE A 98 -17.33 -10.38 -6.87
C ILE A 98 -16.96 -9.00 -7.42
N ASP A 99 -16.00 -8.33 -6.79
CA ASP A 99 -15.64 -6.95 -7.09
C ASP A 99 -14.65 -6.83 -8.27
N ASN A 100 -14.01 -7.94 -8.66
CA ASN A 100 -12.89 -7.97 -9.61
C ASN A 100 -11.74 -7.02 -9.22
N VAL A 101 -11.49 -6.88 -7.91
CA VAL A 101 -10.46 -6.01 -7.34
C VAL A 101 -9.36 -6.86 -6.70
N ASP A 102 -8.10 -6.51 -6.96
CA ASP A 102 -6.96 -7.12 -6.30
C ASP A 102 -6.93 -6.79 -4.80
N ARG A 103 -6.98 -7.83 -3.96
CA ARG A 103 -6.91 -7.74 -2.50
C ARG A 103 -5.58 -8.25 -1.93
N THR A 104 -4.59 -8.55 -2.78
CA THR A 104 -3.27 -9.07 -2.39
C THR A 104 -2.56 -8.14 -1.41
N SER A 105 -2.67 -6.82 -1.61
CA SER A 105 -2.08 -5.82 -0.70
C SER A 105 -2.70 -5.83 0.70
N VAL A 106 -3.99 -6.17 0.82
CA VAL A 106 -4.71 -6.28 2.11
C VAL A 106 -4.24 -7.54 2.85
N TRP A 107 -4.19 -8.67 2.13
CA TRP A 107 -3.71 -9.93 2.67
C TRP A 107 -2.25 -9.85 3.16
N SER A 108 -1.35 -9.37 2.30
CA SER A 108 0.06 -9.21 2.64
C SER A 108 0.30 -8.30 3.84
N THR A 109 -0.48 -7.21 3.98
CA THR A 109 -0.43 -6.36 5.17
C THR A 109 -0.84 -7.11 6.43
N ALA A 110 -1.95 -7.86 6.39
CA ALA A 110 -2.44 -8.63 7.53
C ALA A 110 -1.45 -9.70 7.98
N VAL A 111 -0.87 -10.45 7.04
CA VAL A 111 0.15 -11.47 7.32
C VAL A 111 1.41 -10.84 7.90
N THR A 112 1.91 -9.77 7.28
CA THR A 112 3.11 -9.05 7.78
C THR A 112 2.88 -8.54 9.20
N PHE A 113 1.69 -8.01 9.49
CA PHE A 113 1.31 -7.57 10.81
C PHE A 113 1.36 -8.71 11.84
N VAL A 114 0.68 -9.82 11.57
CA VAL A 114 0.66 -10.97 12.50
C VAL A 114 2.07 -11.52 12.73
N MET A 115 2.86 -11.64 11.67
CA MET A 115 4.25 -12.10 11.75
C MET A 115 5.14 -11.14 12.56
N ASP A 116 5.04 -9.83 12.33
CA ASP A 116 5.80 -8.81 13.05
C ASP A 116 5.46 -8.78 14.56
N ILE A 117 4.20 -9.04 14.93
CA ILE A 117 3.76 -9.09 16.32
C ILE A 117 4.17 -10.40 16.99
N LEU A 118 3.94 -11.56 16.36
CA LEU A 118 4.33 -12.86 16.90
C LEU A 118 5.86 -12.99 17.05
N GLY A 119 6.62 -12.41 16.13
CA GLY A 119 8.08 -12.32 16.24
C GLY A 119 8.56 -11.52 17.47
N ARG A 120 7.70 -10.67 18.04
CA ARG A 120 7.99 -9.89 19.26
C ARG A 120 7.35 -10.45 20.53
N ALA A 121 6.21 -11.13 20.43
CA ALA A 121 5.45 -11.63 21.58
C ALA A 121 6.08 -12.85 22.28
N GLY A 122 6.96 -13.61 21.62
CA GLY A 122 7.92 -14.50 22.30
C GLY A 122 7.98 -15.97 21.84
N SER A 123 9.17 -16.54 22.08
CA SER A 123 9.71 -17.88 21.77
C SER A 123 10.02 -18.18 20.30
N SER A 124 11.32 -18.32 20.01
CA SER A 124 11.98 -18.53 18.72
C SER A 124 11.49 -19.70 17.86
N THR A 125 10.62 -20.58 18.36
CA THR A 125 10.18 -21.79 17.66
C THR A 125 8.78 -21.68 17.04
N ARG A 126 7.86 -20.96 17.67
CA ARG A 126 6.46 -20.80 17.23
C ARG A 126 6.26 -19.86 16.02
N PRO A 127 6.98 -18.75 15.84
CA PRO A 127 6.79 -17.89 14.67
C PRO A 127 7.24 -18.60 13.39
N ALA A 128 8.20 -19.53 13.46
CA ALA A 128 8.62 -20.32 12.32
C ALA A 128 7.52 -21.26 11.83
N GLU A 129 6.80 -21.93 12.73
CA GLU A 129 5.69 -22.82 12.38
C GLU A 129 4.52 -22.04 11.75
N ILE A 130 4.11 -20.95 12.40
CA ILE A 130 3.06 -20.06 11.85
C ILE A 130 3.51 -19.48 10.50
N SER A 131 4.78 -19.10 10.35
CA SER A 131 5.31 -18.64 9.06
C SER A 131 5.26 -19.71 7.98
N ALA A 132 5.58 -20.97 8.29
CA ALA A 132 5.56 -22.06 7.34
C ALA A 132 4.13 -22.38 6.90
N ARG A 133 3.17 -22.36 7.84
CA ARG A 133 1.74 -22.53 7.55
C ARG A 133 1.19 -21.35 6.73
N LEU A 134 1.60 -20.12 7.02
CA LEU A 134 1.23 -18.92 6.24
C LEU A 134 1.86 -18.89 4.85
N LEU A 135 3.12 -19.34 4.71
CA LEU A 135 3.78 -19.48 3.41
C LEU A 135 3.13 -20.59 2.58
N ARG A 136 2.72 -21.69 3.21
CA ARG A 136 1.90 -22.73 2.55
C ARG A 136 0.59 -22.13 2.07
N LEU A 137 -0.05 -21.30 2.87
CA LEU A 137 -1.27 -20.59 2.49
C LEU A 137 -1.07 -19.59 1.35
N GLU A 138 0.02 -18.82 1.36
CA GLU A 138 0.37 -17.93 0.27
C GLU A 138 0.69 -18.70 -1.02
N THR A 139 1.34 -19.86 -0.90
CA THR A 139 1.60 -20.74 -2.04
C THR A 139 0.29 -21.28 -2.62
N LEU A 140 -0.64 -21.71 -1.75
CA LEU A 140 -1.99 -22.09 -2.15
C LEU A 140 -2.72 -20.91 -2.81
N TYR A 141 -2.59 -19.68 -2.29
CA TYR A 141 -3.15 -18.46 -2.90
C TYR A 141 -2.65 -18.24 -4.32
N ARG A 142 -1.33 -18.28 -4.55
CA ARG A 142 -0.74 -18.11 -5.88
C ARG A 142 -1.17 -19.18 -6.87
N GLN A 143 -1.36 -20.41 -6.40
CA GLN A 143 -1.76 -21.54 -7.25
C GLN A 143 -3.27 -21.55 -7.56
N LEU A 144 -4.11 -21.03 -6.67
CA LEU A 144 -5.57 -21.08 -6.79
C LEU A 144 -6.17 -19.84 -7.46
N THR A 145 -5.36 -18.91 -7.98
CA THR A 145 -5.85 -17.68 -8.62
C THR A 145 -6.37 -18.00 -10.04
N PRO A 146 -7.68 -17.94 -10.33
CA PRO A 146 -8.22 -18.15 -11.68
C PRO A 146 -8.22 -16.86 -12.51
N ASN A 147 -7.92 -15.72 -11.89
CA ASN A 147 -7.94 -14.42 -12.55
C ASN A 147 -6.52 -13.87 -12.63
N PRO A 148 -5.85 -13.96 -13.79
CA PRO A 148 -4.53 -13.38 -13.95
C PRO A 148 -4.61 -11.88 -13.62
N GLU A 149 -3.60 -11.37 -12.90
CA GLU A 149 -3.40 -9.92 -12.80
C GLU A 149 -3.53 -9.34 -14.21
N LYS A 150 -4.47 -8.40 -14.41
CA LYS A 150 -4.51 -7.66 -15.67
C LYS A 150 -3.15 -6.98 -15.80
N SER A 151 -2.31 -7.53 -16.67
CA SER A 151 -1.04 -6.93 -17.01
C SER A 151 -1.32 -5.46 -17.33
N PRO A 152 -0.61 -4.51 -16.70
CA PRO A 152 -0.84 -3.10 -16.95
C PRO A 152 -0.79 -2.88 -18.47
N PRO A 153 -1.70 -2.05 -19.03
CA PRO A 153 -1.73 -1.84 -20.45
C PRO A 153 -0.31 -1.51 -20.93
N PRO A 154 0.17 -2.15 -22.00
CA PRO A 154 1.53 -1.98 -22.44
C PRO A 154 1.78 -0.48 -22.60
N ILE A 155 2.80 0.03 -21.90
CA ILE A 155 3.18 1.43 -21.96
C ILE A 155 3.63 1.69 -23.40
N ARG A 156 2.73 2.20 -24.24
CA ARG A 156 3.06 2.58 -25.61
C ARG A 156 3.99 3.79 -25.55
N ALA A 157 5.13 3.71 -26.23
CA ALA A 157 5.93 4.89 -26.48
C ALA A 157 5.06 5.94 -27.19
N LEU A 158 5.32 7.22 -26.91
CA LEU A 158 4.68 8.30 -27.67
C LEU A 158 5.06 8.14 -29.15
N PRO A 159 4.09 8.19 -30.08
CA PRO A 159 4.39 8.22 -31.51
C PRO A 159 5.30 9.42 -31.85
N PRO A 160 6.22 9.28 -32.83
CA PRO A 160 7.14 10.36 -33.21
C PRO A 160 6.44 11.69 -33.54
N LEU A 161 5.28 11.62 -34.21
CA LEU A 161 4.47 12.78 -34.55
C LEU A 161 4.06 13.60 -33.31
N VAL A 162 3.69 12.93 -32.21
CA VAL A 162 3.30 13.61 -30.97
C VAL A 162 4.50 14.30 -30.32
N ILE A 163 5.70 13.73 -30.49
CA ILE A 163 6.94 14.33 -29.97
C ILE A 163 7.28 15.60 -30.75
N GLU A 164 7.14 15.56 -32.08
CA GLU A 164 7.34 16.72 -32.97
C GLU A 164 6.37 17.87 -32.66
N ASP A 165 5.08 17.54 -32.47
CA ASP A 165 4.06 18.51 -32.06
C ASP A 165 4.38 19.14 -30.70
N LEU A 166 4.81 18.33 -29.72
CA LEU A 166 5.22 18.83 -28.40
C LEU A 166 6.46 19.71 -28.51
N TYR A 167 7.43 19.36 -29.37
CA TYR A 167 8.58 20.22 -29.65
C TYR A 167 8.15 21.57 -30.20
N GLU A 168 7.18 21.59 -31.11
CA GLU A 168 6.65 22.83 -31.65
C GLU A 168 5.96 23.69 -30.58
N VAL A 169 5.24 23.08 -29.62
CA VAL A 169 4.59 23.79 -28.51
C VAL A 169 5.62 24.34 -27.51
N PHE A 170 6.67 23.58 -27.17
CA PHE A 170 7.67 24.00 -26.18
C PHE A 170 8.78 24.89 -26.73
N ARG A 171 8.90 25.05 -28.06
CA ARG A 171 9.84 26.00 -28.68
C ARG A 171 9.59 27.43 -28.17
N PRO A 172 10.62 28.17 -27.71
CA PRO A 172 10.45 29.52 -27.13
C PRO A 172 9.92 30.56 -28.12
N ASP A 173 10.28 30.39 -29.39
CA ASP A 173 9.90 31.29 -30.48
C ASP A 173 8.58 30.88 -31.15
N SER A 174 7.98 29.77 -30.71
CA SER A 174 6.76 29.25 -31.31
C SER A 174 5.55 30.09 -30.92
N PRO A 175 4.69 30.47 -31.88
CA PRO A 175 3.42 31.12 -31.58
C PRO A 175 2.44 30.18 -30.85
N ARG A 176 2.69 28.87 -30.87
CA ARG A 176 1.90 27.86 -30.14
C ARG A 176 2.31 27.72 -28.68
N ASN A 177 3.36 28.41 -28.24
CA ASN A 177 3.86 28.33 -26.88
C ASN A 177 2.95 29.08 -25.90
N PRO A 178 2.30 28.40 -24.93
CA PRO A 178 1.35 29.02 -24.02
C PRO A 178 2.02 29.87 -22.92
N PHE A 179 3.35 29.80 -22.77
CA PHE A 179 4.05 30.48 -21.68
C PHE A 179 4.36 31.95 -22.04
N ARG A 180 3.90 32.86 -21.18
CA ARG A 180 3.89 34.30 -21.47
C ARG A 180 5.27 34.95 -21.41
N THR A 181 6.13 34.51 -20.50
CA THR A 181 7.46 35.11 -20.29
C THR A 181 8.56 34.25 -20.87
N GLU A 182 9.60 34.90 -21.39
CA GLU A 182 10.77 34.26 -21.98
C GLU A 182 11.44 33.28 -21.00
N THR A 183 11.60 33.66 -19.74
CA THR A 183 12.17 32.80 -18.69
C THR A 183 11.36 31.51 -18.48
N LEU A 184 10.02 31.57 -18.54
CA LEU A 184 9.17 30.39 -18.42
C LEU A 184 9.26 29.49 -19.65
N ARG A 185 9.38 30.08 -20.86
CA ARG A 185 9.55 29.33 -22.10
C ARG A 185 10.84 28.51 -22.09
N TRP A 186 11.97 29.13 -21.75
CA TRP A 186 13.26 28.44 -21.66
C TRP A 186 13.29 27.40 -20.55
N ARG A 187 12.75 27.70 -19.37
CA ARG A 187 12.67 26.74 -18.25
C ARG A 187 11.87 25.51 -18.65
N ASN A 188 10.70 25.70 -19.26
CA ASN A 188 9.81 24.59 -19.60
C ASN A 188 10.32 23.78 -20.80
N LEU A 189 11.02 24.41 -21.76
CA LEU A 189 11.77 23.69 -22.79
C LEU A 189 12.85 22.79 -22.17
N LEU A 190 13.62 23.31 -21.21
CA LEU A 190 14.67 22.55 -20.54
C LEU A 190 14.10 21.38 -19.73
N ILE A 191 13.01 21.58 -19.01
CA ILE A 191 12.29 20.51 -18.31
C ILE A 191 11.78 19.45 -19.31
N PHE A 192 11.17 19.88 -20.43
CA PHE A 192 10.69 18.96 -21.48
C PHE A 192 11.83 18.13 -22.08
N MET A 193 12.97 18.75 -22.41
CA MET A 193 14.16 18.07 -22.94
C MET A 193 14.74 17.07 -21.94
N LEU A 194 14.82 17.44 -20.66
CA LEU A 194 15.30 16.55 -19.59
C LEU A 194 14.35 15.36 -19.41
N LEU A 195 13.04 15.59 -19.36
CA LEU A 195 12.06 14.51 -19.25
C LEU A 195 12.11 13.57 -20.46
N LEU A 196 12.19 14.11 -21.68
CA LEU A 196 12.29 13.28 -22.88
C LEU A 196 13.55 12.42 -22.86
N ARG A 197 14.71 13.01 -22.53
CA ARG A 197 16.00 12.31 -22.52
C ARG A 197 16.11 11.30 -21.37
N LEU A 198 15.71 11.68 -20.17
CA LEU A 198 15.72 10.80 -18.98
C LEU A 198 14.72 9.66 -19.12
N VAL A 199 13.52 9.90 -19.66
CA VAL A 199 12.52 8.85 -19.89
C VAL A 199 12.94 7.90 -21.01
N ILE A 200 13.72 8.35 -21.99
CA ILE A 200 14.32 7.47 -23.01
C ILE A 200 15.43 6.59 -22.41
N GLU A 201 16.28 7.12 -21.51
CA GLU A 201 17.31 6.32 -20.81
C GLU A 201 16.72 5.37 -19.74
N LEU A 202 15.70 5.79 -18.98
CA LEU A 202 14.95 4.95 -18.04
C LEU A 202 14.12 3.83 -18.71
N ARG A 203 13.97 3.86 -20.04
CA ARG A 203 13.39 2.76 -20.83
C ARG A 203 14.43 1.71 -21.23
N SER A 204 15.69 2.09 -21.39
CA SER A 204 16.80 1.15 -21.68
C SER A 204 17.25 0.41 -20.41
N CYS A 205 17.17 1.07 -19.26
CA CYS A 205 17.32 0.44 -17.95
C CYS A 205 15.95 0.06 -17.37
N ARG A 206 15.54 -1.21 -17.50
CA ARG A 206 14.48 -1.78 -16.67
C ARG A 206 14.85 -1.60 -15.18
N ARG A 207 14.24 -0.59 -14.53
CA ARG A 207 14.17 -0.22 -13.08
C ARG A 207 14.77 1.18 -12.83
N PRO A 208 14.14 2.12 -12.08
CA PRO A 208 12.78 2.17 -11.51
C PRO A 208 12.04 3.52 -11.77
N LEU A 209 10.93 3.49 -12.53
CA LEU A 209 10.06 4.67 -12.79
C LEU A 209 8.89 4.82 -11.78
N ALA A 210 8.95 4.15 -10.63
CA ALA A 210 7.94 4.28 -9.58
C ALA A 210 8.08 5.58 -8.75
N VAL A 211 9.25 6.23 -8.79
CA VAL A 211 9.59 7.34 -7.88
C VAL A 211 9.24 8.72 -8.45
N LEU A 212 9.26 8.91 -9.78
CA LEU A 212 9.11 10.23 -10.39
C LEU A 212 7.65 10.66 -10.66
N CYS A 213 6.72 9.73 -10.86
CA CYS A 213 5.31 10.08 -11.06
C CYS A 213 4.62 10.69 -9.82
N HIS A 214 5.21 10.55 -8.63
CA HIS A 214 4.66 11.12 -7.40
C HIS A 214 5.08 12.59 -7.18
N ALA A 215 6.15 13.06 -7.84
CA ALA A 215 6.68 14.41 -7.66
C ALA A 215 5.94 15.47 -8.51
N ALA A 216 5.35 15.08 -9.64
CA ALA A 216 4.71 16.03 -10.58
C ALA A 216 3.23 16.36 -10.27
N ARG A 217 2.64 15.84 -9.18
CA ARG A 217 1.27 16.17 -8.73
C ARG A 217 1.20 17.23 -7.64
N ARG A 218 2.33 17.83 -7.25
CA ARG A 218 2.39 18.94 -6.28
C ARG A 218 3.27 20.06 -6.82
N SER A 219 2.78 20.77 -7.83
CA SER A 219 3.19 22.12 -8.19
C SER A 219 2.18 22.71 -9.17
#